data_AF-A0A956X971-F1
#
_entry.id   AF-A0A956X971-F1
#
_cell.length_a   1.000
_cell.length_b   1.000
_cell.length_c   1.000
_cell.angle_alpha   90.00
_cell.angle_beta   90.00
_cell.angle_gamma   90.00
#
_symmetry.space_group_name_H-M   'P 1'
#
loop_
_entity.id
_entity.type
_entity.pdbx_description
1 polymer ?
#
loop_
_entity_poly.entity_id
_entity_poly.type
_entity_poly.pdbx_seq_one_letter_code
_entity_poly.pdbx_strand_id
1 'polypeptide(L)'
;MIPDTRLLFYGNSIFLAGLKAELATAVAPCHLLTIPTDSPNPLQTIRDYHPQAILFDLSAPDQPDFAIPLLRQQPDLLLIGLDPCRDDLLLLSSQSPQAMHINDLLTIIRRQEIIS
;
A
#
# COMPACT_ATOMS: atom_id res chain seq x y z
N MET A 1 5.10 -23.00 -5.61
CA MET A 1 5.99 -21.85 -5.85
C MET A 1 5.52 -20.74 -4.94
N ILE A 2 6.37 -20.26 -4.04
CA ILE A 2 6.08 -19.05 -3.26
C ILE A 2 6.18 -17.89 -4.26
N PRO A 3 5.16 -17.02 -4.39
CA PRO A 3 5.21 -15.95 -5.37
C PRO A 3 6.37 -15.00 -5.08
N ASP A 4 7.05 -14.58 -6.14
CA ASP A 4 8.16 -13.64 -6.11
C ASP A 4 7.61 -12.26 -5.69
N THR A 5 7.63 -12.02 -4.38
CA THR A 5 6.84 -10.94 -3.78
C THR A 5 7.64 -9.64 -3.84
N ARG A 6 7.12 -8.60 -4.49
CA ARG A 6 7.78 -7.30 -4.63
C ARG A 6 7.07 -6.25 -3.80
N LEU A 7 7.74 -5.79 -2.76
CA LEU A 7 7.23 -4.82 -1.81
C LEU A 7 8.02 -3.52 -1.92
N LEU A 8 7.30 -2.41 -1.92
CA LEU A 8 7.89 -1.07 -1.92
C LEU A 8 7.53 -0.37 -0.62
N PHE A 9 8.52 0.19 0.05
CA PHE A 9 8.37 1.00 1.26
C PHE A 9 8.52 2.46 0.86
N TYR A 10 7.45 3.24 1.02
CA TYR A 10 7.46 4.66 0.71
C TYR A 10 7.65 5.47 1.99
N GLY A 11 8.69 6.30 1.98
CA GLY A 11 9.00 7.27 3.01
C GLY A 11 10.24 6.95 3.83
N ASN A 12 10.47 7.82 4.83
CA ASN A 12 11.69 7.85 5.64
C ASN A 12 11.48 7.34 7.08
N SER A 13 10.38 6.63 7.33
CA SER A 13 10.02 6.16 8.68
C SER A 13 10.98 5.08 9.19
N ILE A 14 11.42 5.24 10.45
CA ILE A 14 12.21 4.23 11.17
C ILE A 14 11.40 2.94 11.36
N PHE A 15 10.09 3.07 11.59
CA PHE A 15 9.19 1.93 11.73
C PHE A 15 9.18 1.08 10.44
N LEU A 16 9.03 1.71 9.27
CA LEU A 16 9.12 1.00 7.99
C LEU A 16 10.49 0.37 7.74
N ALA A 17 11.57 1.03 8.16
CA ALA A 17 12.92 0.48 8.05
C ALA A 17 13.09 -0.79 8.92
N GLY A 18 12.54 -0.78 10.14
CA GLY A 18 12.51 -1.95 11.03
C GLY A 18 11.72 -3.11 10.43
N LEU A 19 10.51 -2.83 9.95
CA LEU A 19 9.65 -3.84 9.31
C LEU A 19 10.32 -4.45 8.05
N LYS A 20 10.97 -3.63 7.23
CA LYS A 20 11.74 -4.11 6.08
C LYS A 20 12.89 -5.02 6.51
N ALA A 21 13.62 -4.68 7.57
CA ALA A 21 14.71 -5.49 8.09
C ALA A 21 14.21 -6.85 8.59
N GLU A 22 13.08 -6.87 9.30
CA GLU A 22 12.43 -8.11 9.73
C GLU A 22 12.00 -8.98 8.53
N LEU A 23 11.33 -8.39 7.53
CA LEU A 23 10.93 -9.08 6.30
C LEU A 23 12.12 -9.62 5.50
N ALA A 24 13.26 -8.93 5.49
CA ALA A 24 14.47 -9.40 4.82
C ALA A 24 15.05 -10.67 5.49
N THR A 25 14.71 -10.94 6.75
CA THR A 25 15.10 -12.16 7.47
C THR A 25 14.09 -13.30 7.35
N ALA A 26 12.93 -13.06 6.73
CA ALA A 26 11.87 -14.06 6.59
C ALA A 26 12.25 -15.19 5.62
N VAL A 27 11.62 -16.37 5.82
CA VAL A 27 11.93 -17.62 5.10
C VAL A 27 11.60 -17.56 3.59
N ALA A 28 10.71 -16.65 3.17
CA ALA A 28 10.29 -16.50 1.79
C ALA A 28 11.04 -15.34 1.10
N PRO A 29 11.54 -15.52 -0.14
CA PRO A 29 12.20 -14.45 -0.86
C PRO A 29 11.20 -13.34 -1.20
N CYS A 30 11.44 -12.16 -0.65
CA CYS A 30 10.75 -10.92 -1.01
C CYS A 30 11.78 -9.94 -1.58
N HIS A 31 11.44 -9.28 -2.68
CA HIS A 31 12.20 -8.14 -3.18
C HIS A 31 11.67 -6.89 -2.48
N LEU A 32 12.58 -6.13 -1.86
CA LEU A 32 12.22 -4.99 -1.03
C LEU A 32 12.89 -3.73 -1.56
N LEU A 33 12.10 -2.76 -2.03
CA LEU A 33 12.58 -1.44 -2.45
C LEU A 33 12.15 -0.37 -1.45
N THR A 34 12.98 0.64 -1.20
CA THR A 34 12.58 1.83 -0.43
C THR A 34 12.67 3.06 -1.33
N ILE A 35 11.64 3.89 -1.31
CA ILE A 35 11.61 5.20 -1.96
C ILE A 35 11.46 6.27 -0.87
N PRO A 36 12.49 7.09 -0.61
CA PRO A 36 12.41 8.25 0.28
C PRO A 36 11.35 9.26 -0.16
N THR A 37 10.84 10.09 0.77
CA THR A 37 9.82 11.11 0.46
C THR A 37 10.35 12.21 -0.46
N ASP A 38 11.65 12.48 -0.40
CA ASP A 38 12.39 13.44 -1.22
C ASP A 38 12.90 12.85 -2.54
N SER A 39 12.56 11.59 -2.85
CA SER A 39 12.98 10.94 -4.08
C SER A 39 12.46 11.70 -5.31
N PRO A 40 13.33 12.05 -6.28
CA PRO A 40 12.88 12.66 -7.51
C PRO A 40 12.05 11.64 -8.33
N ASN A 41 10.85 12.05 -8.76
CA ASN A 41 9.96 11.25 -9.62
C ASN A 41 9.59 9.86 -9.05
N PRO A 42 9.01 9.77 -7.84
CA PRO A 42 8.72 8.47 -7.19
C PRO A 42 7.82 7.58 -8.06
N LEU A 43 6.88 8.18 -8.80
CA LEU A 43 5.98 7.47 -9.71
C LEU A 43 6.68 6.68 -10.81
N GLN A 44 7.78 7.20 -11.37
CA GLN A 44 8.50 6.49 -12.42
C GLN A 44 9.20 5.26 -11.83
N THR A 45 9.86 5.43 -10.68
CA THR A 45 10.49 4.32 -9.96
C THR A 45 9.48 3.23 -9.58
N ILE A 46 8.28 3.62 -9.11
CA ILE A 46 7.21 2.68 -8.78
C ILE A 46 6.78 1.88 -10.02
N ARG A 47 6.62 2.56 -11.16
CA ARG A 47 6.24 1.90 -12.42
C ARG A 47 7.31 0.92 -12.87
N ASP A 48 8.57 1.33 -12.88
CA ASP A 48 9.68 0.49 -13.33
C ASP A 48 9.86 -0.74 -12.41
N TYR A 49 9.62 -0.56 -11.10
CA TYR A 49 9.74 -1.63 -10.11
C TYR A 49 8.57 -2.62 -10.12
N HIS A 50 7.39 -2.20 -10.56
CA HIS A 50 6.16 -3.01 -10.57
C HIS A 50 5.92 -3.75 -9.22
N PRO A 51 5.77 -3.03 -8.10
CA PRO A 51 5.45 -3.64 -6.82
C PRO A 51 4.04 -4.24 -6.84
N GLN A 52 3.84 -5.28 -6.02
CA GLN A 52 2.50 -5.80 -5.72
C GLN A 52 1.85 -5.01 -4.58
N ALA A 53 2.67 -4.49 -3.65
CA ALA A 53 2.21 -3.65 -2.57
C ALA A 53 3.15 -2.49 -2.30
N ILE A 54 2.59 -1.34 -1.95
CA ILE A 54 3.31 -0.19 -1.40
C ILE A 54 2.89 -0.03 0.06
N LEU A 55 3.88 -0.03 0.95
CA LEU A 55 3.73 0.16 2.38
C LEU A 55 4.14 1.60 2.72
N PHE A 56 3.33 2.30 3.51
CA PHE A 56 3.64 3.64 4.00
C PHE A 56 3.17 3.82 5.44
N ASP A 57 3.83 4.71 6.17
CA ASP A 57 3.54 4.99 7.56
C ASP A 57 2.44 6.06 7.66
N LEU A 58 1.32 5.74 8.31
CA LEU A 58 0.19 6.64 8.51
C LEU A 58 0.50 7.76 9.50
N SER A 59 1.47 7.54 10.40
CA SER A 59 1.93 8.53 11.37
C SER A 59 2.95 9.50 10.79
N ALA A 60 3.51 9.21 9.61
CA ALA A 60 4.44 10.09 8.93
C ALA A 60 3.71 11.31 8.34
N PRO A 61 4.32 12.51 8.38
CA PRO A 61 3.71 13.74 7.86
C PRO A 61 3.55 13.72 6.34
N ASP A 62 4.45 13.03 5.65
CA ASP A 62 4.55 13.00 4.20
C ASP A 62 3.88 11.74 3.63
N GLN A 63 2.55 11.79 3.50
CA GLN A 63 1.78 10.70 2.89
C GLN A 63 1.84 10.76 1.34
N PRO A 64 1.76 9.61 0.65
CA PRO A 64 1.87 9.57 -0.81
C PRO A 64 0.64 10.17 -1.50
N ASP A 65 0.75 11.41 -1.98
CA ASP A 65 -0.30 12.10 -2.75
C ASP A 65 -0.65 11.39 -4.09
N PHE A 66 0.28 10.59 -4.60
CA PHE A 66 0.12 9.79 -5.81
C PHE A 66 -0.64 8.47 -5.60
N ALA A 67 -1.01 8.13 -4.37
CA ALA A 67 -1.68 6.87 -4.00
C ALA A 67 -2.93 6.58 -4.86
N ILE A 68 -3.90 7.51 -4.86
CA ILE A 68 -5.18 7.32 -5.56
C ILE A 68 -5.00 7.30 -7.08
N PRO A 69 -4.24 8.22 -7.71
CA PRO A 69 -3.93 8.13 -9.14
C PRO A 69 -3.28 6.80 -9.53
N LEU A 70 -2.39 6.26 -8.69
CA LEU A 70 -1.66 5.03 -8.98
C LEU A 70 -2.58 3.80 -8.93
N LEU A 71 -3.46 3.69 -7.93
CA LEU A 71 -4.45 2.62 -7.84
C LEU A 71 -5.33 2.53 -9.10
N ARG A 72 -5.75 3.68 -9.64
CA ARG A 72 -6.54 3.73 -10.88
C ARG A 72 -5.79 3.22 -12.11
N GLN A 73 -4.46 3.30 -12.11
CA GLN A 73 -3.60 2.87 -13.22
C GLN A 73 -3.15 1.42 -13.07
N GLN A 74 -3.08 0.91 -11.83
CA GLN A 74 -2.58 -0.42 -11.51
C GLN A 74 -3.64 -1.18 -10.68
N PRO A 75 -4.59 -1.88 -11.34
CA PRO A 75 -5.74 -2.47 -10.66
C PRO A 75 -5.38 -3.56 -9.64
N ASP A 76 -4.23 -4.22 -9.83
CA ASP A 76 -3.72 -5.27 -8.94
C ASP A 76 -2.82 -4.74 -7.81
N LEU A 77 -2.56 -3.43 -7.77
CA LEU A 77 -1.73 -2.82 -6.74
C LEU A 77 -2.48 -2.73 -5.41
N LEU A 78 -1.81 -3.14 -4.33
CA LEU A 78 -2.23 -2.87 -2.97
C LEU A 78 -1.48 -1.67 -2.38
N LEU A 79 -2.20 -0.78 -1.73
CA LEU A 79 -1.62 0.24 -0.86
C LEU A 79 -1.94 -0.14 0.59
N ILE A 80 -0.89 -0.21 1.42
CA ILE A 80 -0.98 -0.62 2.82
C ILE A 80 -0.44 0.52 3.68
N GLY A 81 -1.33 1.23 4.35
CA GLY A 81 -1.00 2.18 5.39
C GLY A 81 -0.86 1.46 6.73
N LEU A 82 0.23 1.70 7.43
CA LEU A 82 0.51 1.11 8.73
C LEU A 82 0.67 2.21 9.77
N ASP A 83 0.07 2.04 10.94
CA ASP A 83 0.23 2.96 12.07
C ASP A 83 0.98 2.22 13.20
N PRO A 84 2.20 2.64 13.57
CA PRO A 84 2.95 1.97 14.65
C PRO A 84 2.28 2.09 16.03
N CYS A 85 1.31 2.97 16.20
CA CYS A 85 0.56 3.15 17.45
C CYS A 85 -0.76 2.35 17.49
N ARG A 86 -1.12 1.64 16.41
CA ARG A 86 -2.37 0.88 16.33
C ARG A 86 -2.12 -0.51 15.74
N ASP A 87 -2.85 -1.51 16.19
CA ASP A 87 -2.76 -2.87 15.64
C ASP A 87 -3.54 -3.04 14.32
N ASP A 88 -4.14 -1.95 13.81
CA ASP A 88 -4.94 -1.93 12.59
C ASP A 88 -4.11 -1.46 11.39
N LEU A 89 -4.39 -2.01 10.20
CA LEU A 89 -3.82 -1.56 8.93
C LEU A 89 -4.90 -0.95 8.03
N LEU A 90 -4.51 0.07 7.26
CA LEU A 90 -5.33 0.63 6.19
C LEU A 90 -4.98 -0.08 4.88
N LEU A 91 -5.93 -0.83 4.32
CA LEU A 91 -5.78 -1.45 3.00
C LEU A 91 -6.61 -0.69 1.96
N LEU A 92 -5.94 -0.15 0.94
CA LEU A 92 -6.60 0.42 -0.24
C LEU A 92 -6.24 -0.42 -1.47
N SER A 93 -7.26 -0.81 -2.22
CA SER A 93 -7.10 -1.53 -3.48
C SER A 93 -8.05 -0.97 -4.53
N SER A 94 -7.70 -1.12 -5.80
CA SER A 94 -8.55 -0.66 -6.91
C SER A 94 -9.62 -1.70 -7.30
N GLN A 95 -9.87 -2.72 -6.49
CA GLN A 95 -10.91 -3.70 -6.74
C GLN A 95 -12.29 -3.05 -6.60
N SER A 96 -12.75 -2.41 -7.67
CA SER A 96 -14.05 -1.77 -7.71
C SER A 96 -15.11 -2.84 -8.04
N PRO A 97 -16.08 -3.11 -7.15
CA PRO A 97 -17.41 -3.43 -7.64
C PRO A 97 -17.88 -2.26 -8.51
N GLN A 98 -18.47 -2.50 -9.68
CA GLN A 98 -19.04 -1.44 -10.51
C GLN A 98 -20.19 -0.78 -9.73
N ALA A 99 -19.91 0.29 -9.00
CA ALA A 99 -20.95 1.12 -8.39
C ALA A 99 -21.43 2.13 -9.43
N MET A 100 -22.44 1.74 -10.22
CA MET A 100 -23.05 2.63 -11.22
C MET A 100 -24.27 3.37 -10.66
N HIS A 101 -24.84 2.91 -9.54
CA HIS A 101 -26.02 3.53 -8.92
C HIS A 101 -25.85 3.83 -7.43
N ILE A 102 -26.63 4.81 -6.93
CA ILE A 102 -26.61 5.24 -5.52
C ILE A 102 -26.89 4.09 -4.54
N ASN A 103 -27.70 3.12 -4.93
CA ASN A 103 -28.00 1.94 -4.11
C ASN A 103 -26.80 0.99 -3.98
N ASP A 104 -25.94 0.91 -5.01
CA ASP A 104 -24.71 0.13 -4.97
C ASP A 104 -23.72 0.80 -4.00
N LEU A 105 -23.63 2.13 -4.04
CA LEU A 105 -22.80 2.90 -3.12
C LEU A 105 -23.24 2.72 -1.66
N LEU A 106 -24.55 2.82 -1.37
CA LEU A 106 -25.09 2.59 -0.03
C LEU A 106 -24.82 1.15 0.46
N THR A 107 -24.85 0.17 -0.45
CA THR A 107 -24.54 -1.22 -0.13
C THR A 107 -23.06 -1.40 0.22
N ILE A 108 -22.16 -0.72 -0.47
CA ILE A 108 -20.72 -0.72 -0.18
C ILE A 108 -20.46 -0.09 1.19
N ILE A 109 -21.09 1.05 1.50
CA ILE A 109 -20.93 1.74 2.79
C ILE A 109 -21.39 0.83 3.95
N ARG A 110 -22.58 0.20 3.84
CA ARG A 110 -23.11 -0.67 4.91
C ARG A 110 -22.31 -1.95 5.13
N ARG A 111 -21.64 -2.48 4.10
CA ARG A 111 -20.77 -3.68 4.26
C ARG A 111 -19.60 -3.43 5.22
N GLN A 112 -19.17 -2.19 5.39
CA GLN A 112 -18.11 -1.81 6.31
C GLN A 112 -18.54 -1.85 7.79
N GLU A 113 -19.85 -1.85 8.09
CA GLU A 113 -20.38 -1.83 9.46
C GLU A 113 -20.56 -3.23 10.07
N ILE A 114 -20.45 -4.30 9.28
CA ILE A 114 -20.73 -5.68 9.72
C ILE A 114 -19.45 -6.45 10.12
N ILE A 115 -18.27 -5.87 9.88
CA ILE A 115 -16.97 -6.50 10.15
C ILE A 115 -16.20 -5.79 11.30
N SER A 116 -16.83 -4.82 11.98
CA SER A 116 -16.28 -4.20 13.20
C SER A 116 -16.70 -4.93 14.47
#